data_AF-A0A080LVY7-F1
#
_entry.id   AF-A0A080LVY7-F1
#
_cell.length_a   1.000
_cell.length_b   1.000
_cell.length_c   1.000
_cell.angle_alpha   90.00
_cell.angle_beta   90.00
_cell.angle_gamma   90.00
#
_symmetry.space_group_name_H-M   'P 1'
#
loop_
_entity.id
_entity.type
_entity.pdbx_description
1 polymer ?
#
loop_
_entity_poly.entity_id
_entity_poly.type
_entity_poly.pdbx_seq_one_letter_code
_entity_poly.pdbx_strand_id
1 'polypeptide(L)' 'MDGSKVWGAWQAGRSAEIRDYCETDALNTYLVCVRFRLLRGEISCAEYEQEIALVRAALGQIGKPHWQEFLAAWQ' A
#
# COMPACT_ATOMS: atom_id res chain seq x y z
N MET A 1 -11.31 -4.73 -0.48
CA MET A 1 -11.82 -5.28 -1.77
C MET A 1 -10.84 -6.34 -2.26
N ASP A 2 -11.26 -7.31 -3.07
CA ASP A 2 -10.35 -8.18 -3.84
C ASP A 2 -10.62 -7.99 -5.34
N GLY A 3 -9.65 -8.30 -6.20
CA GLY A 3 -9.71 -7.99 -7.63
C GLY A 3 -10.94 -8.52 -8.37
N SER A 4 -11.55 -9.62 -7.90
CA SER A 4 -12.76 -10.17 -8.53
C SER A 4 -13.99 -9.27 -8.37
N LYS A 5 -13.97 -8.37 -7.38
CA LYS A 5 -15.08 -7.45 -7.05
C LYS A 5 -15.03 -6.14 -7.82
N VAL A 6 -13.95 -5.85 -8.55
CA VAL A 6 -13.76 -4.57 -9.26
C VAL A 6 -14.83 -4.35 -10.31
N TRP A 7 -15.15 -5.36 -11.13
CA TRP A 7 -16.15 -5.22 -12.18
C TRP A 7 -17.55 -4.92 -11.61
N GLY A 8 -17.95 -5.65 -10.56
CA GLY A 8 -19.22 -5.39 -9.87
C GLY A 8 -19.27 -4.00 -9.23
N ALA A 9 -18.17 -3.56 -8.61
CA ALA A 9 -18.07 -2.20 -8.05
C ALA A 9 -18.16 -1.11 -9.13
N TRP A 10 -17.59 -1.35 -10.31
CA TRP A 10 -17.64 -0.42 -11.43
C TRP A 10 -19.07 -0.28 -11.96
N GLN A 11 -19.77 -1.40 -12.17
CA GLN A 11 -21.18 -1.41 -12.56
C GLN A 11 -22.08 -0.70 -11.53
N ALA A 12 -21.70 -0.76 -10.25
CA ALA A 12 -22.39 -0.06 -9.17
C ALA A 12 -21.96 1.42 -8.99
N GLY A 13 -21.12 1.97 -9.86
CA GLY A 13 -20.67 3.37 -9.80
C GLY A 13 -19.67 3.67 -8.68
N ARG A 14 -19.06 2.66 -8.05
CA ARG A 14 -18.15 2.82 -6.89
C ARG A 14 -16.70 3.03 -7.31
N SER A 15 -16.45 3.97 -8.21
CA SER A 15 -15.11 4.23 -8.76
C SER A 15 -14.10 4.74 -7.73
N ALA A 16 -14.55 5.47 -6.70
CA ALA A 16 -13.70 5.91 -5.60
C ALA A 16 -13.17 4.72 -4.78
N GLU A 17 -14.03 3.76 -4.44
CA GLU A 17 -13.64 2.54 -3.72
C GLU A 17 -12.63 1.70 -4.52
N ILE A 18 -12.83 1.61 -5.85
CA ILE A 18 -11.88 0.92 -6.74
C ILE A 18 -10.53 1.62 -6.72
N ARG A 19 -10.50 2.95 -6.77
CA ARG A 19 -9.26 3.71 -6.72
C ARG A 19 -8.52 3.47 -5.40
N ASP A 20 -9.23 3.57 -4.28
CA ASP A 20 -8.65 3.35 -2.95
C ASP A 20 -8.05 1.94 -2.84
N TYR A 21 -8.75 0.92 -3.36
CA TYR A 21 -8.22 -0.44 -3.46
C TYR A 21 -6.94 -0.51 -4.32
N CYS A 22 -6.97 0.02 -5.54
CA CYS A 22 -5.81 0.00 -6.43
C CYS A 22 -4.59 0.74 -5.84
N GLU A 23 -4.81 1.86 -5.15
CA GLU A 23 -3.77 2.60 -4.43
C GLU A 23 -3.10 1.68 -3.39
N THR A 24 -3.88 0.98 -2.55
CA THR A 24 -3.35 0.06 -1.53
C THR A 24 -2.64 -1.17 -2.13
N ASP A 25 -3.12 -1.73 -3.23
CA ASP A 25 -2.51 -2.90 -3.89
C ASP A 25 -1.14 -2.56 -4.52
N ALA A 26 -1.05 -1.38 -5.14
CA ALA A 26 0.20 -0.87 -5.69
C ALA A 26 1.24 -0.69 -4.58
N LEU A 27 0.84 -0.11 -3.44
CA LEU A 27 1.74 0.06 -2.30
C LEU A 27 2.16 -1.30 -1.70
N ASN A 28 1.24 -2.23 -1.51
CA ASN A 28 1.57 -3.57 -1.02
C ASN A 28 2.59 -4.27 -1.93
N THR A 29 2.41 -4.16 -3.25
CA THR A 29 3.37 -4.70 -4.23
C THR A 29 4.76 -4.08 -4.07
N TYR A 30 4.82 -2.76 -3.87
CA TYR A 30 6.08 -2.06 -3.59
C TYR A 30 6.75 -2.54 -2.30
N LEU A 31 5.99 -2.71 -1.20
CA LEU A 31 6.53 -3.18 0.08
C LEU A 31 7.09 -4.60 -0.01
N VAL A 32 6.42 -5.49 -0.75
CA VAL A 32 6.94 -6.83 -1.05
C VAL A 32 8.24 -6.75 -1.85
N CYS A 33 8.30 -5.87 -2.86
CA CYS A 33 9.53 -5.64 -3.63
C CYS A 33 10.68 -5.17 -2.74
N VAL A 34 10.46 -4.19 -1.86
CA VAL A 34 11.48 -3.69 -0.91
C VAL A 34 11.95 -4.80 0.01
N ARG A 35 11.05 -5.63 0.54
CA ARG A 35 11.42 -6.79 1.36
C ARG A 35 12.21 -7.83 0.57
N PHE A 36 11.86 -8.06 -0.69
CA PHE A 36 12.57 -8.99 -1.56
C PHE A 36 14.01 -8.53 -1.87
N ARG A 37 14.20 -7.22 -2.09
CA ARG A 37 15.54 -6.63 -2.26
C ARG A 37 16.41 -6.82 -1.01
N LEU A 38 15.83 -6.68 0.19
CA LEU A 38 16.52 -6.98 1.44
C LEU A 38 16.94 -8.45 1.52
N LEU A 39 16.03 -9.38 1.22
CA LEU A 39 16.32 -10.83 1.26
C LEU A 39 17.42 -11.25 0.27
N ARG A 40 17.60 -10.50 -0.82
CA ARG A 40 18.67 -10.71 -1.80
C ARG A 40 19.99 -10.03 -1.44
N GLY A 41 20.02 -9.25 -0.36
CA GLY A 41 21.19 -8.46 0.04
C GLY A 41 21.47 -7.26 -0.86
N GLU A 42 20.48 -6.82 -1.66
CA GLU A 42 20.62 -5.64 -2.52
C GLU A 42 20.50 -4.33 -1.75
N ILE A 43 19.85 -4.37 -0.57
CA ILE A 43 19.78 -3.29 0.40
C ILE A 43 20.09 -3.84 1.79
N SER A 44 20.65 -3.00 2.63
CA SER A 44 20.89 -3.26 4.05
C SER A 44 19.59 -3.21 4.87
N CYS A 45 19.65 -3.74 6.09
CA CYS A 45 18.53 -3.59 7.05
C CYS A 45 18.22 -2.11 7.34
N ALA A 46 19.25 -1.26 7.41
CA ALA A 46 19.07 0.17 7.66
C ALA A 46 18.33 0.87 6.50
N GLU A 47 18.69 0.56 5.24
CA GLU A 47 17.98 1.08 4.07
C GLU A 47 16.54 0.57 4.01
N TYR A 48 16.30 -0.70 4.35
CA TYR A 48 14.95 -1.25 4.46
C TYR A 48 14.11 -0.47 5.49
N GLU A 49 14.65 -0.25 6.70
CA GLU A 49 13.96 0.50 7.75
C GLU A 49 13.66 1.96 7.33
N GLN A 50 14.60 2.60 6.63
CA GLN A 50 14.40 3.94 6.07
C GLN A 50 13.26 3.98 5.06
N GLU A 51 13.16 3.00 4.16
CA GLU A 51 12.06 2.92 3.18
C GLU A 51 10.71 2.71 3.87
N ILE A 52 10.64 1.83 4.88
CA ILE A 52 9.40 1.64 5.65
C ILE A 52 9.00 2.91 6.39
N ALA A 53 9.96 3.63 7.00
CA ALA A 53 9.70 4.89 7.68
C ALA A 53 9.21 5.98 6.71
N LEU A 54 9.83 6.07 5.52
CA LEU A 54 9.43 6.99 4.46
C LEU A 54 7.99 6.76 4.02
N VAL A 55 7.62 5.49 3.74
CA VAL A 55 6.24 5.15 3.36
C VAL A 55 5.26 5.54 4.46
N ARG A 56 5.54 5.18 5.72
CA ARG A 56 4.65 5.53 6.84
C ARG A 56 4.45 7.04 6.96
N ALA A 57 5.52 7.81 6.86
CA ALA A 57 5.45 9.27 6.91
C ALA A 57 4.64 9.84 5.73
N ALA A 58 4.88 9.35 4.51
CA ALA A 58 4.18 9.81 3.32
C ALA A 58 2.66 9.54 3.39
N LEU A 59 2.26 8.33 3.79
CA LEU A 59 0.83 7.98 3.96
C LEU A 59 0.17 8.81 5.07
N GLY A 60 0.88 9.04 6.17
CA GLY A 60 0.41 9.89 7.27
C GLY A 60 0.17 11.34 6.81
N GLN A 61 0.99 11.86 5.89
CA GLN A 61 0.82 13.19 5.31
C GLN A 61 -0.33 13.27 4.31
N ILE A 62 -0.57 12.23 3.50
CA ILE A 62 -1.68 12.20 2.54
C ILE A 62 -3.03 12.26 3.27
N GLY A 63 -3.15 11.57 4.41
CA GLY A 63 -4.28 11.73 5.34
C GLY A 63 -5.66 11.30 4.82
N LYS A 64 -5.76 10.58 3.70
CA LYS A 64 -7.03 10.01 3.23
C LYS A 64 -7.49 8.88 4.16
N PRO A 65 -8.82 8.65 4.33
CA PRO A 65 -9.34 7.63 5.24
C PRO A 65 -8.76 6.22 5.02
N HIS A 66 -8.72 5.74 3.77
CA HIS A 66 -8.19 4.39 3.48
C HIS A 66 -6.70 4.25 3.84
N TRP A 67 -5.91 5.35 3.82
CA TRP A 67 -4.52 5.30 4.28
C TRP A 67 -4.39 5.26 5.78
N GLN A 68 -5.29 5.90 6.52
CA GLN A 68 -5.35 5.78 7.97
C GLN A 68 -5.72 4.35 8.38
N GLU A 69 -6.71 3.76 7.70
CA GLU A 69 -7.10 2.35 7.89
C GLU A 69 -5.93 1.41 7.55
N PHE A 70 -5.25 1.64 6.44
CA PHE A 70 -4.07 0.88 6.04
C PHE A 70 -2.95 0.94 7.08
N LEU A 71 -2.62 2.14 7.58
CA LEU A 71 -1.59 2.34 8.61
C LEU A 71 -1.97 1.69 9.95
N ALA A 72 -3.26 1.71 10.31
CA ALA A 72 -3.77 1.06 11.51
C ALA A 72 -3.70 -0.47 11.42
N ALA A 73 -3.97 -1.04 10.24
CA ALA A 73 -3.85 -2.48 9.99
C ALA A 73 -2.38 -2.96 9.91
N TRP A 74 -1.43 -2.03 9.74
CA TRP A 74 0.01 -2.32 9.66
C TRP A 74 0.71 -2.32 11.03
N GLN A 75 -0.02 -2.51 12.14
CA GLN A 75 0.59 -2.76 13.46
C GLN A 75 1.13 -4.19 13.56
#